data_AF-A0AAW2GBR2-F1
#
_entry.id   AF-A0AAW2GBR2-F1
#
_cell.length_a   1.000
_cell.length_b   1.000
_cell.length_c   1.000
_cell.angle_alpha   90.00
_cell.angle_beta   90.00
_cell.angle_gamma   90.00
#
_symmetry.space_group_name_H-M   'P 1'
#
loop_
_entity.id
_entity.type
_entity.pdbx_description
1 polymer ?
#
loop_
_entity_poly.entity_id
_entity_poly.type
_entity_poly.pdbx_seq_one_letter_code
_entity_poly.pdbx_strand_id
1 'polypeptide(L)'
;MVTVNVNGFLHTCTLIVCNLAYTVIRLIYSCIKRLMNDWHDKHRSVKIVHRSENFLIVDKPYDMYINSNNPDRKNTLQTKLREMLPDLVNPRLCHEFHFVHRLDYPTSGVICIALNKKSARAASSAFENHKVQKFYLALVHGHIHESRIIIDKPIG
;
A
#
# COMPACT_ATOMS: atom_id res chain seq x y z
N MET A 1 -54.66 -39.70 -23.69
CA MET A 1 -53.23 -39.75 -24.06
C MET A 1 -52.68 -38.34 -23.87
N VAL A 2 -51.91 -38.09 -22.81
CA VAL A 2 -51.40 -36.74 -22.50
C VAL A 2 -50.12 -36.51 -23.29
N THR A 3 -50.13 -35.59 -24.25
CA THR A 3 -48.92 -35.16 -24.97
C THR A 3 -48.08 -34.27 -24.07
N VAL A 4 -46.97 -34.79 -23.57
CA VAL A 4 -46.01 -34.02 -22.77
C VAL A 4 -45.15 -33.17 -23.72
N ASN A 5 -45.12 -31.86 -23.51
CA ASN A 5 -44.33 -30.93 -24.33
C ASN A 5 -42.84 -30.99 -23.94
N VAL A 6 -42.10 -31.90 -24.57
CA VAL A 6 -40.67 -32.17 -24.31
C VAL A 6 -39.79 -30.95 -24.61
N ASN A 7 -40.12 -30.15 -25.62
CA ASN A 7 -39.35 -28.97 -26.02
C ASN A 7 -39.46 -27.83 -24.98
N GLY A 8 -40.65 -27.63 -24.41
CA GLY A 8 -40.85 -26.68 -23.31
C GLY A 8 -40.05 -27.06 -22.06
N PHE A 9 -39.95 -28.36 -21.77
CA PHE A 9 -39.18 -28.91 -20.66
C PHE A 9 -37.66 -28.75 -20.84
N LEU A 10 -37.13 -29.06 -22.03
CA LEU A 10 -35.71 -28.85 -22.38
C LEU A 10 -35.32 -27.36 -22.30
N HIS A 11 -36.20 -26.46 -22.76
CA HIS A 11 -35.94 -25.02 -22.71
C HIS A 11 -35.95 -24.47 -21.28
N THR A 12 -36.84 -24.97 -20.42
CA THR A 12 -36.85 -24.60 -18.99
C THR A 12 -35.64 -25.16 -18.25
N CYS A 13 -35.25 -26.42 -18.49
CA CYS A 13 -34.02 -26.98 -17.93
C CYS A 13 -32.78 -26.18 -18.33
N THR A 14 -32.67 -25.78 -19.59
CA THR A 14 -31.53 -24.97 -20.08
C THR A 14 -31.48 -23.61 -19.39
N LEU A 15 -32.62 -22.92 -19.27
CA LEU A 15 -32.71 -21.64 -18.56
C LEU A 15 -32.39 -21.77 -17.07
N ILE A 16 -32.83 -22.86 -16.41
CA ILE A 16 -32.51 -23.13 -15.00
C ILE A 16 -31.02 -23.36 -14.83
N VAL A 17 -30.39 -24.19 -15.68
CA VAL A 17 -28.95 -24.46 -15.62
C VAL A 17 -28.14 -23.19 -15.89
N CYS A 18 -28.53 -22.37 -16.87
CA CYS A 18 -27.90 -21.08 -17.14
C CYS A 18 -28.01 -20.12 -15.95
N ASN A 19 -29.20 -19.99 -15.35
CA ASN A 19 -29.40 -19.11 -14.19
C ASN A 19 -28.63 -19.59 -12.95
N LEU A 20 -28.58 -20.91 -12.73
CA LEU A 20 -27.80 -21.51 -11.65
C LEU A 20 -26.30 -21.26 -11.87
N ALA A 21 -25.79 -21.51 -13.07
CA ALA A 21 -24.39 -21.25 -13.42
C ALA A 21 -24.03 -19.76 -13.26
N TYR A 22 -24.89 -18.85 -13.74
CA TYR A 22 -24.69 -17.40 -13.57
C TYR A 22 -24.65 -17.00 -12.08
N THR A 23 -25.55 -17.55 -11.27
CA THR A 23 -25.60 -17.28 -9.82
C THR A 23 -24.35 -17.80 -9.12
N VAL A 24 -23.88 -19.00 -9.47
CA VAL A 24 -22.64 -19.59 -8.93
C VAL A 24 -21.43 -18.74 -9.30
N ILE A 25 -21.28 -18.34 -10.57
CA ILE A 25 -20.19 -17.47 -11.02
C ILE A 25 -20.21 -16.13 -10.28
N ARG A 26 -21.41 -15.53 -10.13
CA ARG A 26 -21.58 -14.27 -9.41
C ARG A 26 -21.18 -14.41 -7.93
N LEU A 27 -21.56 -15.52 -7.29
CA LEU A 27 -21.17 -15.82 -5.91
C LEU A 27 -19.65 -16.00 -5.78
N ILE A 28 -19.03 -16.77 -6.67
CA ILE A 28 -17.57 -16.96 -6.70
C ILE A 28 -16.86 -15.62 -6.88
N TYR A 29 -17.28 -14.80 -7.85
CA TYR A 29 -16.71 -13.48 -8.07
C TYR A 29 -16.86 -12.58 -6.85
N SER A 30 -18.03 -12.58 -6.21
CA SER A 30 -18.24 -11.80 -4.98
C SER A 30 -17.36 -12.27 -3.82
N CYS A 31 -17.13 -13.59 -3.70
CA CYS A 31 -16.29 -14.19 -2.69
C CYS A 31 -14.81 -13.84 -2.93
N ILE A 32 -14.32 -14.00 -4.16
CA ILE A 32 -12.96 -13.61 -4.54
C ILE A 32 -12.76 -12.12 -4.31
N LYS A 33 -13.69 -11.27 -4.73
CA LYS A 33 -13.62 -9.81 -4.53
C LYS A 33 -13.53 -9.46 -3.04
N ARG A 34 -14.31 -10.13 -2.19
CA ARG A 34 -14.26 -9.93 -0.74
C ARG A 34 -12.90 -10.35 -0.17
N LEU A 35 -12.42 -11.54 -0.53
CA LEU A 35 -11.11 -12.02 -0.09
C LEU A 35 -9.97 -11.10 -0.54
N MET A 36 -10.04 -10.59 -1.78
CA MET A 36 -9.06 -9.62 -2.29
C MET A 36 -9.12 -8.30 -1.51
N ASN A 37 -10.32 -7.78 -1.22
CA ASN A 37 -10.46 -6.56 -0.42
C ASN A 37 -9.89 -6.75 1.00
N ASP A 38 -10.24 -7.85 1.66
CA ASP A 38 -9.74 -8.17 3.01
C ASP A 38 -8.21 -8.29 3.01
N TRP A 39 -7.64 -8.89 1.96
CA TRP A 39 -6.19 -8.96 1.77
C TRP A 39 -5.59 -7.56 1.57
N HIS A 40 -6.21 -6.72 0.74
CA HIS A 40 -5.73 -5.37 0.45
C HIS A 40 -5.76 -4.46 1.67
N ASP A 41 -6.85 -4.50 2.45
CA ASP A 41 -7.00 -3.70 3.66
C ASP A 41 -5.97 -4.09 4.72
N LYS A 42 -5.71 -5.40 4.86
CA LYS A 42 -4.67 -5.89 5.77
C LYS A 42 -3.27 -5.38 5.40
N HIS A 43 -2.95 -5.32 4.10
CA HIS A 43 -1.62 -4.95 3.61
C HIS A 43 -1.45 -3.46 3.30
N ARG A 44 -2.52 -2.67 3.25
CA ARG A 44 -2.48 -1.19 3.13
C ARG A 44 -2.55 -0.45 4.47
N SER A 45 -2.49 -1.16 5.59
CA SER A 45 -2.42 -0.52 6.91
C SER A 45 -1.03 0.06 7.19
N VAL A 46 -0.98 1.32 7.62
CA VAL A 46 0.26 1.93 8.13
C VAL A 46 0.48 1.41 9.54
N LYS A 47 1.70 0.95 9.84
CA LYS A 47 2.05 0.43 11.18
C LYS A 47 3.09 1.31 11.83
N ILE A 48 2.94 1.57 13.14
CA ILE A 48 3.98 2.22 13.93
C ILE A 48 4.96 1.14 14.37
N VAL A 49 6.20 1.23 13.92
CA VAL A 49 7.27 0.30 14.26
C VAL A 49 7.98 0.74 15.54
N HIS A 50 8.21 2.04 15.68
CA HIS A 50 8.85 2.61 16.85
C HIS A 50 8.41 4.05 17.07
N ARG A 51 8.29 4.47 18.32
CA ARG A 51 7.99 5.85 18.71
C ARG A 51 8.89 6.24 19.89
N SER A 52 9.52 7.40 19.77
CA SER A 52 10.35 8.01 20.81
C SER A 52 9.93 9.47 20.99
N GLU A 53 10.64 10.21 21.83
CA GLU A 53 10.48 11.66 21.97
C GLU A 53 10.82 12.43 20.68
N ASN A 54 11.81 11.96 19.92
CA ASN A 54 12.39 12.71 18.80
C ASN A 54 11.98 12.19 17.43
N PHE A 55 11.65 10.90 17.32
CA PHE A 55 11.39 10.21 16.07
C PHE A 55 10.20 9.25 16.17
N LEU A 56 9.44 9.19 15.08
CA LEU A 56 8.43 8.20 14.79
C LEU A 56 8.88 7.38 13.58
N ILE A 57 8.91 6.06 13.73
CA ILE A 57 9.25 5.11 12.68
C ILE A 57 7.99 4.35 12.31
N VAL A 58 7.65 4.36 11.03
CA VAL A 58 6.45 3.72 10.50
C VAL A 58 6.80 2.80 9.34
N ASP A 59 6.04 1.72 9.20
CA ASP A 59 6.06 0.86 8.03
C ASP A 59 4.97 1.34 7.06
N LYS A 60 5.40 1.91 5.94
CA LYS A 60 4.53 2.41 4.88
C LYS A 60 4.17 1.25 3.95
N PRO A 61 2.89 1.03 3.63
CA PRO A 61 2.51 0.04 2.63
C PRO A 61 2.95 0.46 1.21
N TYR A 62 2.95 -0.50 0.29
CA TYR A 62 3.10 -0.23 -1.14
C TYR A 62 1.86 0.50 -1.68
N ASP A 63 1.96 1.04 -2.90
CA ASP A 63 0.90 1.80 -3.58
C ASP A 63 0.33 2.97 -2.74
N MET A 64 1.20 3.62 -1.98
CA MET A 64 0.84 4.74 -1.11
C MET A 64 1.85 5.87 -1.27
N TYR A 65 1.35 7.06 -1.61
CA TYR A 65 2.15 8.29 -1.62
C TYR A 65 2.49 8.72 -0.20
N ILE A 66 3.65 9.35 -0.01
CA ILE A 66 4.02 9.96 1.28
C ILE A 66 3.07 11.11 1.61
N ASN A 67 2.93 12.04 0.68
CA ASN A 67 2.09 13.22 0.76
C ASN A 67 1.61 13.61 -0.66
N SER A 68 0.69 14.56 -0.76
CA SER A 68 0.18 15.05 -2.04
C SER A 68 -0.32 16.48 -1.91
N ASN A 69 -0.03 17.32 -2.90
CA ASN A 69 -0.66 18.64 -3.08
C ASN A 69 -1.96 18.58 -3.89
N ASN A 70 -2.26 17.42 -4.50
CA ASN A 70 -3.53 17.19 -5.19
C ASN A 70 -4.61 16.83 -4.14
N PRO A 71 -5.70 17.63 -4.02
CA PRO A 71 -6.77 17.42 -3.04
C PRO A 71 -7.58 16.13 -3.26
N ASP A 72 -7.57 15.57 -4.47
CA ASP A 72 -8.27 14.31 -4.78
C ASP A 72 -7.48 13.08 -4.29
N ARG A 73 -6.18 13.22 -4.04
CA ARG A 73 -5.33 12.16 -3.50
C ARG A 73 -5.38 12.15 -1.98
N LYS A 74 -6.47 11.59 -1.45
CA LYS A 74 -6.73 11.52 0.00
C LYS A 74 -6.05 10.34 0.70
N ASN A 75 -5.57 9.33 -0.03
CA ASN A 75 -4.93 8.15 0.56
C ASN A 75 -3.40 8.25 0.50
N THR A 76 -2.82 8.93 1.49
CA THR A 76 -1.37 9.15 1.62
C THR A 76 -0.91 8.75 3.02
N LEU A 77 0.39 8.57 3.21
CA LEU A 77 0.95 8.34 4.54
C LEU A 77 0.64 9.52 5.47
N GLN A 78 0.79 10.76 4.99
CA GLN A 78 0.42 11.98 5.73
C GLN A 78 -1.02 11.91 6.24
N THR A 79 -1.98 11.63 5.36
CA THR A 79 -3.41 11.60 5.75
C THR A 79 -3.71 10.48 6.73
N LYS A 80 -3.11 9.29 6.56
CA LYS A 80 -3.23 8.18 7.50
C LYS A 80 -2.63 8.50 8.87
N LEU A 81 -1.47 9.15 8.90
CA LEU A 81 -0.85 9.57 10.16
C LEU A 81 -1.66 10.66 10.87
N ARG A 82 -2.27 11.59 10.13
CA ARG A 82 -3.19 12.58 10.70
C ARG A 82 -4.37 11.91 11.39
N GLU A 83 -4.96 10.89 10.76
CA GLU A 83 -6.07 10.10 11.32
C GLU A 83 -5.62 9.32 12.57
N MET A 84 -4.45 8.68 12.53
CA MET A 84 -3.96 7.81 13.61
C MET A 84 -3.36 8.58 14.80
N LEU A 85 -2.74 9.73 14.56
CA LEU A 85 -1.91 10.48 15.51
C LEU A 85 -2.20 12.00 15.41
N PRO A 86 -3.45 12.43 15.65
CA PRO A 86 -3.84 13.84 15.50
C PRO A 86 -3.00 14.79 16.37
N ASP A 87 -2.54 14.35 17.54
CA ASP A 87 -1.72 15.15 18.46
C ASP A 87 -0.33 15.50 17.91
N LEU A 88 0.16 14.76 16.91
CA LEU A 88 1.47 15.00 16.29
C LEU A 88 1.40 15.91 15.06
N VAL A 89 0.20 16.31 14.65
CA VAL A 89 -0.04 17.16 13.49
C VAL A 89 0.44 18.58 13.79
N ASN A 90 1.32 19.10 12.94
CA ASN A 90 1.77 20.49 13.02
C ASN A 90 1.29 21.28 11.80
N PRO A 91 0.21 22.07 11.92
CA PRO A 91 -0.39 22.79 10.78
C PRO A 91 0.52 23.88 10.21
N ARG A 92 1.61 24.24 10.88
CA ARG A 92 2.61 25.19 10.35
C ARG A 92 3.56 24.55 9.34
N LEU A 93 3.54 23.22 9.21
CA LEU A 93 4.33 22.49 8.22
C LEU A 93 3.49 22.25 6.96
N CYS A 94 4.12 22.37 5.79
CA CYS A 94 3.47 22.15 4.50
C CYS A 94 2.75 20.78 4.39
N HIS A 95 3.30 19.74 5.01
CA HIS A 95 2.74 18.38 5.03
C HIS A 95 2.48 17.87 6.44
N GLU A 96 2.26 18.77 7.40
CA GLU A 96 1.91 18.51 8.81
C GLU A 96 2.91 17.74 9.68
N PHE A 97 3.84 17.02 9.07
CA PHE A 97 4.88 16.23 9.72
C PHE A 97 6.26 16.57 9.14
N HIS A 98 7.32 16.38 9.93
CA HIS A 98 8.69 16.51 9.43
C HIS A 98 9.15 15.22 8.72
N PHE A 99 8.72 15.05 7.47
CA PHE A 99 9.30 14.04 6.58
C PHE A 99 10.73 14.43 6.21
N VAL A 100 11.71 13.61 6.60
CA VAL A 100 13.15 13.89 6.39
C VAL A 100 13.75 13.08 5.24
N HIS A 101 13.01 12.10 4.73
CA HIS A 101 13.33 11.34 3.52
C HIS A 101 12.03 10.83 2.89
N ARG A 102 12.14 10.24 1.69
CA ARG A 102 10.99 9.71 0.93
C ARG A 102 11.21 8.26 0.54
N LEU A 103 10.09 7.60 0.27
CA LEU A 103 10.01 6.29 -0.36
C LEU A 103 9.02 6.40 -1.52
N ASP A 104 9.30 5.71 -2.63
CA ASP A 104 8.47 5.81 -3.82
C ASP A 104 7.09 5.18 -3.61
N TYR A 105 6.15 5.58 -4.48
CA TYR A 105 4.76 5.12 -4.43
C TYR A 105 4.62 3.59 -4.35
N PRO A 106 5.23 2.78 -5.24
CA PRO A 106 5.08 1.33 -5.21
C PRO A 106 5.91 0.66 -4.10
N THR A 107 6.82 1.39 -3.46
CA THR A 107 7.78 0.80 -2.52
C THR A 107 7.21 0.81 -1.10
N SER A 108 7.13 -0.35 -0.47
CA SER A 108 6.78 -0.49 0.95
C SER A 108 8.03 -0.40 1.85
N GLY A 109 7.83 -0.13 3.14
CA GLY A 109 8.87 -0.26 4.15
C GLY A 109 9.01 0.96 5.05
N VAL A 110 10.15 1.01 5.72
CA VAL A 110 10.39 1.90 6.86
C VAL A 110 10.57 3.36 6.43
N ILE A 111 9.77 4.24 7.04
CA ILE A 111 9.90 5.70 6.99
C ILE A 111 10.24 6.21 8.39
N CYS A 112 11.18 7.17 8.45
CA CYS A 112 11.55 7.88 9.67
C CYS A 112 11.01 9.30 9.58
N ILE A 113 10.27 9.71 10.62
CA ILE A 113 9.61 11.01 10.73
C ILE A 113 10.15 11.68 11.98
N ALA A 114 10.65 12.90 11.85
CA ALA A 114 11.07 13.68 13.00
C ALA A 114 9.85 14.30 13.69
N LEU A 115 9.87 14.34 15.03
CA LEU A 115 8.77 14.88 15.82
C LEU A 115 8.96 16.35 16.22
N ASN A 116 10.14 16.91 15.98
CA ASN A 116 10.43 18.31 16.27
C ASN A 116 11.48 18.88 15.31
N LYS A 117 11.63 20.21 15.32
CA LYS A 117 12.55 20.93 14.42
C LYS A 117 14.01 20.55 14.61
N LYS A 118 14.43 20.25 15.84
CA LYS A 118 15.81 19.85 16.17
C LYS A 118 16.12 18.46 15.59
N SER A 119 15.25 17.48 15.82
CA SER A 119 15.40 16.13 15.25
C SER A 119 15.28 16.12 13.73
N ALA A 120 14.42 16.97 13.16
CA ALA A 120 14.30 17.13 11.70
C ALA A 120 15.62 17.61 11.09
N ARG A 121 16.22 18.68 11.64
CA ARG A 121 17.52 19.20 11.17
C ARG A 121 18.63 18.17 11.29
N ALA A 122 18.70 17.47 12.44
CA ALA A 122 19.72 16.45 12.67
C ALA A 122 19.59 15.28 11.67
N ALA A 123 18.37 14.79 11.43
CA ALA A 123 18.14 13.71 10.49
C ALA A 123 18.40 14.13 9.03
N SER A 124 17.93 15.32 8.61
CA SER A 124 18.25 15.85 7.27
C SER A 124 19.75 15.93 7.04
N SER A 125 20.50 16.45 8.01
CA SER A 125 21.97 16.49 7.93
C SER A 125 22.58 15.09 7.85
N ALA A 126 22.07 14.10 8.59
CA ALA A 126 22.53 12.72 8.51
C ALA A 126 22.27 12.08 7.14
N PHE A 127 21.14 12.38 6.50
CA PHE A 127 20.83 11.93 5.13
C PHE A 127 21.76 12.59 4.11
N GLU A 128 21.94 13.90 4.19
CA GLU A 128 22.80 14.68 3.30
C GLU A 128 24.27 14.23 3.37
N ASN A 129 24.75 13.91 4.56
CA ASN A 129 26.13 13.46 4.78
C ASN A 129 26.29 11.93 4.63
N HIS A 130 25.33 11.22 4.04
CA HIS A 130 25.36 9.75 3.84
C HIS A 130 25.65 8.92 5.11
N LYS A 131 25.29 9.42 6.29
CA LYS A 131 25.49 8.72 7.58
C LYS A 131 24.40 7.69 7.86
N VAL A 132 23.28 7.76 7.15
CA VAL A 132 22.15 6.83 7.30
C VAL A 132 22.36 5.61 6.42
N GLN A 133 22.30 4.43 7.01
CA GLN A 133 22.29 3.15 6.30
C GLN A 133 20.85 2.72 6.00
N LYS A 134 20.59 2.31 4.76
CA LYS A 134 19.29 1.80 4.31
C LYS A 134 19.49 0.45 3.63
N PHE A 135 18.60 -0.48 3.92
CA PHE A 135 18.60 -1.81 3.32
C PHE A 135 17.22 -2.06 2.71
N TYR A 136 17.21 -2.65 1.52
CA TYR A 136 16.00 -2.93 0.76
C TYR A 136 16.00 -4.40 0.36
N LEU A 137 14.83 -5.03 0.47
CA LEU A 137 14.58 -6.33 -0.11
C LEU A 137 13.83 -6.13 -1.43
N ALA A 138 14.29 -6.81 -2.48
CA ALA A 138 13.67 -6.74 -3.80
C ALA A 138 13.70 -8.12 -4.47
N LEU A 139 12.68 -8.39 -5.26
CA LEU A 139 12.69 -9.47 -6.25
C LEU A 139 13.14 -8.88 -7.59
N VAL A 140 14.10 -9.53 -8.24
CA VAL A 140 14.69 -9.08 -9.50
C VAL A 140 14.40 -10.08 -10.61
N HIS A 141 14.43 -9.60 -11.85
CA HIS A 141 14.26 -10.44 -13.03
C HIS A 141 15.61 -11.05 -13.46
N GLY A 142 15.62 -12.35 -13.77
CA GLY A 142 16.82 -13.09 -14.15
C GLY A 142 17.52 -13.79 -12.98
N HIS A 143 18.64 -14.46 -13.26
CA HIS A 143 19.42 -15.18 -12.27
C HIS A 143 20.74 -14.46 -12.02
N ILE A 144 21.00 -14.09 -10.76
CA ILE A 144 22.26 -13.50 -10.33
C ILE A 144 23.16 -14.63 -9.84
N HIS A 145 24.36 -14.77 -10.40
CA HIS A 145 25.30 -15.82 -10.03
C HIS A 145 26.30 -15.36 -8.97
N GLU A 146 26.58 -14.07 -8.91
CA GLU A 146 27.46 -13.45 -7.94
C GLU A 146 26.76 -13.26 -6.58
N SER A 147 27.44 -13.59 -5.48
CA SER A 147 26.90 -13.37 -4.13
C SER A 147 26.79 -11.89 -3.74
N ARG A 148 27.53 -11.01 -4.44
CA ARG A 148 27.51 -9.56 -4.23
C ARG A 148 27.85 -8.83 -5.52
N ILE A 149 27.03 -7.83 -5.86
CA ILE A 149 27.27 -6.92 -6.97
C ILE A 149 27.27 -5.49 -6.41
N ILE A 150 28.20 -4.66 -6.88
CA ILE A 150 28.25 -3.22 -6.59
C ILE A 150 27.91 -2.48 -7.88
N ILE A 151 26.83 -1.70 -7.85
CA ILE A 151 26.41 -0.86 -8.97
C ILE A 151 26.77 0.58 -8.61
N ASP A 152 27.83 1.10 -9.24
CA ASP A 152 28.29 2.48 -9.09
C ASP A 152 28.24 3.20 -10.45
N LYS A 153 27.04 3.69 -10.78
CA LYS A 153 26.75 4.40 -12.03
C LYS A 153 25.87 5.62 -11.73
N PRO A 154 26.12 6.77 -12.39
CA PRO A 154 25.26 7.94 -12.24
C PRO A 154 23.87 7.67 -12.81
N ILE A 155 22.87 8.34 -12.24
CA ILE A 155 21.49 8.38 -12.73
C ILE A 155 21.25 9.81 -13.25
N GLY A 156 20.72 9.94 -14.47
CA GLY A 156 20.48 11.21 -15.16
C GLY A 156 19.25 11.15 -16.03
#